data_AF-A0A7W2XVS9-F1
#
_entry.id   AF-A0A7W2XVS9-F1
#
_cell.length_a   1.000
_cell.length_b   1.000
_cell.length_c   1.000
_cell.angle_alpha   90.00
_cell.angle_beta   90.00
_cell.angle_gamma   90.00
#
_symmetry.space_group_name_H-M   'P 1'
#
loop_
_entity.id
_entity.type
_entity.pdbx_description
1 polymer ?
#
loop_
_entity_poly.entity_id
_entity_poly.type
_entity_poly.pdbx_seq_one_letter_code
_entity_poly.pdbx_strand_id
1 'polypeptide(L)'
;MLTLTLHYATNRNHLGQRWTPDSYGQDFSADRPNNLRFGRVTVEVGANKVTDYLSDKVHNRSGDGESLSGYIEKKLRKKSLIAAFVEPKNLTTPLASTVAFNEIKKQMDLKRDLVVFIHGFNVDWFEAVASAMALELMLNRISQDNDKLKDTSVFLFTWPSNGAMVKNKAYLSDRNDARDSSLAVARGFLKLRDFLMTLRPKHNDPTINECGQQLHLLCHSMGNFVLQNALVSLDKLNNQKRRPQLFQHIFMCAPDVDDDIFEDKKHMVNLHQLAKHVTVYYNNGDLAMYISDFTKGNTDRLGHNGTARPLQLHHKISQVNCSDIVRGVTEHSYYLWATVNEDIRQSIDDLAYDDSARKRKCKSAQVWRLT
;
A
#
# COMPACT_ATOMS: atom_id res chain seq x y z
N MET A 1 5.00 -6.11 -26.70
CA MET A 1 4.38 -5.12 -25.81
C MET A 1 3.71 -5.87 -24.67
N LEU A 2 3.61 -5.26 -23.50
CA LEU A 2 2.95 -5.80 -22.31
C LEU A 2 1.89 -4.80 -21.85
N THR A 3 0.66 -5.26 -21.68
CA THR A 3 -0.43 -4.45 -21.12
C THR A 3 -0.45 -4.61 -19.60
N LEU A 4 -0.22 -3.53 -18.86
CA LEU A 4 -0.40 -3.51 -17.41
C LEU A 4 -1.81 -3.01 -17.09
N THR A 5 -2.49 -3.66 -16.14
CA THR A 5 -3.80 -3.24 -15.63
C THR A 5 -3.73 -3.14 -14.12
N LEU A 6 -4.10 -1.99 -13.56
CA LEU A 6 -4.14 -1.75 -12.11
C LEU A 6 -5.56 -1.34 -11.71
N HIS A 7 -6.13 -2.02 -10.73
CA HIS A 7 -7.36 -1.60 -10.07
C HIS A 7 -7.06 -0.59 -8.96
N TYR A 8 -7.94 0.39 -8.80
CA TYR A 8 -7.76 1.44 -7.81
C TYR A 8 -9.05 1.85 -7.11
N ALA A 9 -8.88 2.48 -5.95
CA ALA A 9 -9.84 3.38 -5.33
C ALA A 9 -9.20 4.75 -5.12
N THR A 10 -9.97 5.81 -5.35
CA THR A 10 -9.49 7.17 -5.15
C THR A 10 -10.59 8.09 -4.64
N ASN A 11 -10.19 9.08 -3.84
CA ASN A 11 -11.02 10.21 -3.47
C ASN A 11 -10.55 11.53 -4.10
N ARG A 12 -9.65 11.46 -5.09
CA ARG A 12 -9.25 12.60 -5.91
C ARG A 12 -10.39 13.08 -6.82
N ASN A 13 -10.35 14.34 -7.23
CA ASN A 13 -11.18 14.86 -8.32
C ASN A 13 -10.79 14.22 -9.65
N HIS A 14 -11.78 13.94 -10.48
CA HIS A 14 -11.53 13.50 -11.85
C HIS A 14 -11.23 14.71 -12.75
N LEU A 15 -10.34 14.54 -13.70
CA LEU A 15 -10.12 15.50 -14.80
C LEU A 15 -10.71 14.89 -16.08
N GLY A 16 -11.47 15.69 -16.83
CA GLY A 16 -12.25 15.20 -17.95
C GLY A 16 -13.54 14.48 -17.53
N GLN A 17 -13.95 13.47 -18.29
CA GLN A 17 -15.23 12.78 -18.10
C GLN A 17 -15.25 11.93 -16.81
N ARG A 18 -16.35 11.99 -16.05
CA ARG A 18 -16.44 11.36 -14.71
C ARG A 18 -16.14 9.85 -14.68
N TRP A 19 -16.59 9.11 -15.70
CA TRP A 19 -16.49 7.65 -15.76
C TRP A 19 -15.39 7.14 -16.69
N THR A 20 -14.83 8.03 -17.52
CA THR A 20 -13.70 7.78 -18.41
C THR A 20 -12.74 8.98 -18.33
N PRO A 21 -12.16 9.24 -17.15
CA PRO A 21 -11.39 10.45 -16.93
C PRO A 21 -10.07 10.40 -17.68
N ASP A 22 -9.54 11.56 -18.02
CA ASP A 22 -8.20 11.69 -18.61
C ASP A 22 -7.11 11.41 -17.55
N SER A 23 -7.39 11.81 -16.30
CA SER A 23 -6.56 11.56 -15.12
C SER A 23 -7.32 11.96 -13.84
N TYR A 24 -6.66 11.88 -12.68
CA TYR A 24 -7.16 12.45 -11.43
C TYR A 24 -6.24 13.58 -10.96
N GLY A 25 -6.85 14.63 -10.40
CA GLY A 25 -6.15 15.83 -9.98
C GLY A 25 -5.54 15.73 -8.58
N GLN A 26 -5.16 16.90 -8.07
CA GLN A 26 -4.54 17.08 -6.75
C GLN A 26 -5.56 17.48 -5.67
N ASP A 27 -6.84 17.64 -6.03
CA ASP A 27 -7.88 18.01 -5.07
C ASP A 27 -8.77 16.83 -4.72
N PHE A 28 -9.58 16.99 -3.67
CA PHE A 28 -10.66 16.08 -3.38
C PHE A 28 -11.76 16.09 -4.43
N SER A 29 -12.47 14.96 -4.56
CA SER A 29 -13.68 14.86 -5.36
C SER A 29 -14.71 15.92 -4.97
N ALA A 30 -15.23 16.67 -5.94
CA ALA A 30 -16.25 17.70 -5.74
C ALA A 30 -17.55 17.15 -5.10
N ASP A 31 -17.83 15.85 -5.25
CA ASP A 31 -18.97 15.21 -4.59
C ASP A 31 -18.85 15.26 -3.04
N ARG A 32 -17.65 15.04 -2.50
CA ARG A 32 -17.23 15.06 -1.08
C ARG A 32 -15.79 14.50 -0.95
N PRO A 33 -14.99 14.94 0.04
CA PRO A 33 -13.64 14.41 0.32
C PRO A 33 -13.57 12.91 0.63
N ASN A 34 -14.66 12.34 1.13
CA ASN A 34 -14.76 10.93 1.47
C ASN A 34 -15.43 10.07 0.40
N ASN A 35 -15.70 10.63 -0.80
CA ASN A 35 -16.24 9.86 -1.91
C ASN A 35 -15.18 8.89 -2.45
N LEU A 36 -15.50 7.60 -2.50
CA LEU A 36 -14.62 6.58 -3.05
C LEU A 36 -15.04 6.25 -4.47
N ARG A 37 -14.16 6.53 -5.43
CA ARG A 37 -14.32 6.11 -6.81
C ARG A 37 -13.43 4.91 -7.08
N PHE A 38 -14.02 3.83 -7.55
CA PHE A 38 -13.31 2.62 -7.94
C PHE A 38 -13.14 2.57 -9.45
N GLY A 39 -12.05 2.00 -9.93
CA GLY A 39 -11.81 1.87 -11.36
C GLY A 39 -10.61 1.01 -11.70
N ARG A 40 -10.21 1.07 -12.96
CA ARG A 40 -8.98 0.48 -13.48
C ARG A 40 -8.27 1.43 -14.43
N VAL A 41 -6.96 1.33 -14.45
CA VAL A 41 -6.09 2.04 -15.40
C VAL A 41 -5.23 1.02 -16.13
N THR A 42 -5.11 1.20 -17.45
CA THR A 42 -4.28 0.34 -18.30
C THR A 42 -3.23 1.14 -19.06
N VAL A 43 -2.04 0.56 -19.21
CA VAL A 43 -0.92 1.18 -19.94
C VAL A 43 -0.13 0.12 -20.70
N GLU A 44 0.35 0.51 -21.88
CA GLU A 44 1.21 -0.31 -22.72
C GLU A 44 2.68 -0.02 -22.46
N VAL A 45 3.44 -1.06 -22.10
CA VAL A 45 4.87 -0.99 -21.81
C VAL A 45 5.67 -1.99 -22.66
N GLY A 46 6.97 -1.77 -22.78
CA GLY A 46 7.87 -2.70 -23.47
C GLY A 46 8.26 -3.84 -22.54
N ALA A 47 7.89 -5.08 -22.87
CA ALA A 47 8.20 -6.27 -22.06
C ALA A 47 9.71 -6.42 -21.78
N ASN A 48 10.55 -6.22 -22.79
CA ASN A 48 12.01 -6.27 -22.62
C ASN A 48 12.49 -5.20 -21.65
N LYS A 49 11.93 -3.98 -21.72
CA LYS A 49 12.31 -2.90 -20.79
C LYS A 49 11.91 -3.19 -19.35
N VAL A 50 10.76 -3.81 -19.14
CA VAL A 50 10.36 -4.27 -17.81
C VAL A 50 11.33 -5.34 -17.32
N THR A 51 11.67 -6.31 -18.16
CA THR A 51 12.61 -7.39 -17.83
C THR A 51 13.99 -6.84 -17.48
N ASP A 52 14.50 -5.87 -18.25
CA ASP A 52 15.75 -5.16 -17.97
C ASP A 52 15.74 -4.65 -16.51
N TYR A 53 14.76 -3.82 -16.13
CA TYR A 53 14.67 -3.27 -14.78
C TYR A 53 14.47 -4.32 -13.67
N LEU A 54 13.74 -5.40 -13.93
CA LEU A 54 13.57 -6.49 -12.95
C LEU A 54 14.88 -7.27 -12.73
N SER A 55 15.74 -7.31 -13.73
CA SER A 55 17.04 -8.00 -13.68
C SER A 55 18.22 -7.08 -13.27
N ASP A 56 18.04 -5.76 -13.42
CA ASP A 56 19.06 -4.75 -13.17
C ASP A 56 19.68 -4.90 -11.78
N LYS A 57 21.01 -4.91 -11.73
CA LYS A 57 21.73 -5.10 -10.47
C LYS A 57 21.94 -3.76 -9.79
N VAL A 58 21.27 -3.57 -8.66
CA VAL A 58 21.49 -2.43 -7.77
C VAL A 58 21.99 -2.94 -6.42
N HIS A 59 23.15 -2.43 -5.99
CA HIS A 59 23.87 -2.90 -4.80
C HIS A 59 24.00 -4.44 -4.71
N ASN A 60 24.41 -5.08 -5.83
CA ASN A 60 24.58 -6.54 -5.97
C ASN A 60 23.29 -7.38 -5.84
N ARG A 61 22.12 -6.77 -6.01
CA ARG A 61 20.82 -7.46 -5.98
C ARG A 61 20.00 -7.08 -7.20
N SER A 62 19.27 -8.04 -7.78
CA SER A 62 18.51 -7.82 -9.02
C SER A 62 17.12 -7.24 -8.74
N GLY A 63 16.83 -6.11 -9.40
CA GLY A 63 15.56 -5.40 -9.39
C GLY A 63 15.69 -3.93 -9.00
N ASP A 64 15.49 -3.04 -9.98
CA ASP A 64 15.39 -1.58 -9.81
C ASP A 64 13.94 -1.10 -9.96
N GLY A 65 13.17 -1.22 -8.88
CA GLY A 65 11.76 -0.83 -8.88
C GLY A 65 11.53 0.69 -8.97
N GLU A 66 12.50 1.51 -8.57
CA GLU A 66 12.38 2.98 -8.67
C GLU A 66 12.51 3.44 -10.12
N SER A 67 13.53 2.95 -10.84
CA SER A 67 13.68 3.23 -12.28
C SER A 67 12.53 2.63 -13.10
N LEU A 68 12.04 1.43 -12.71
CA LEU A 68 10.86 0.83 -13.32
C LEU A 68 9.62 1.71 -13.14
N SER A 69 9.39 2.25 -11.93
CA SER A 69 8.30 3.20 -11.67
C SER A 69 8.44 4.44 -12.57
N GLY A 70 9.61 5.07 -12.62
CA GLY A 70 9.84 6.23 -13.48
C GLY A 70 9.65 5.95 -14.98
N TYR A 71 9.95 4.72 -15.43
CA TYR A 71 9.66 4.28 -16.79
C TYR A 71 8.15 4.15 -17.06
N ILE A 72 7.42 3.50 -16.14
CA ILE A 72 5.96 3.31 -16.25
C ILE A 72 5.24 4.67 -16.21
N GLU A 73 5.67 5.58 -15.34
CA GLU A 73 5.13 6.94 -15.24
C GLU A 73 5.21 7.67 -16.60
N LYS A 74 6.38 7.63 -17.26
CA LYS A 74 6.55 8.22 -18.60
C LYS A 74 5.60 7.62 -19.62
N LYS A 75 5.25 6.33 -19.50
CA LYS A 75 4.28 5.66 -20.39
C LYS A 75 2.86 6.09 -20.07
N LEU A 76 2.50 6.13 -18.80
CA LEU A 76 1.17 6.54 -18.33
C LEU A 76 0.82 7.96 -18.77
N ARG A 77 1.77 8.90 -18.60
CA ARG A 77 1.61 10.31 -19.03
C ARG A 77 1.47 10.46 -20.54
N LYS A 78 2.07 9.55 -21.33
CA LYS A 78 1.97 9.57 -22.79
C LYS A 78 0.64 9.01 -23.27
N LYS A 79 0.23 7.84 -22.77
CA LYS A 79 -1.02 7.18 -23.14
C LYS A 79 -1.40 6.13 -22.09
N SER A 80 -2.49 6.40 -21.40
CA SER A 80 -3.17 5.43 -20.53
C SER A 80 -4.68 5.45 -20.82
N LEU A 81 -5.36 4.37 -20.45
CA LEU A 81 -6.82 4.29 -20.51
C LEU A 81 -7.32 4.11 -19.08
N ILE A 82 -8.18 5.03 -18.64
CA ILE A 82 -8.74 5.03 -17.29
C ILE A 82 -10.26 4.84 -17.41
N ALA A 83 -10.78 3.88 -16.65
CA ALA A 83 -12.22 3.62 -16.56
C ALA A 83 -12.63 3.53 -15.09
N ALA A 84 -13.59 4.36 -14.69
CA ALA A 84 -14.17 4.30 -13.36
C ALA A 84 -15.51 3.53 -13.39
N PHE A 85 -15.71 2.66 -12.41
CA PHE A 85 -16.97 1.93 -12.25
C PHE A 85 -18.07 2.92 -11.85
N VAL A 86 -19.19 2.84 -12.56
CA VAL A 86 -20.33 3.75 -12.37
C VAL A 86 -21.01 3.42 -11.04
N GLU A 87 -21.17 4.43 -10.18
CA GLU A 87 -22.01 4.26 -8.98
C GLU A 87 -23.49 4.28 -9.39
N PRO A 88 -24.28 3.27 -8.98
CA PRO A 88 -25.67 3.19 -9.38
C PRO A 88 -26.53 4.23 -8.68
N LYS A 89 -27.60 4.68 -9.35
CA LYS A 89 -28.58 5.60 -8.75
C LYS A 89 -29.50 4.91 -7.75
N ASN A 90 -29.62 3.60 -7.81
CA ASN A 90 -30.51 2.76 -7.02
C ASN A 90 -29.80 1.51 -6.50
N LEU A 91 -30.19 1.04 -5.32
CA LEU A 91 -29.54 -0.08 -4.62
C LEU A 91 -29.82 -1.46 -5.24
N THR A 92 -30.66 -1.53 -6.27
CA THR A 92 -30.93 -2.77 -7.03
C THR A 92 -29.79 -3.15 -7.97
N THR A 93 -28.90 -2.20 -8.28
CA THR A 93 -27.70 -2.43 -9.09
C THR A 93 -26.48 -2.56 -8.17
N PRO A 94 -25.52 -3.45 -8.47
CA PRO A 94 -24.30 -3.56 -7.66
C PRO A 94 -23.55 -2.24 -7.53
N LEU A 95 -23.08 -1.94 -6.33
CA LEU A 95 -22.23 -0.77 -6.06
C LEU A 95 -20.93 -0.83 -6.87
N ALA A 96 -20.34 0.32 -7.18
CA ALA A 96 -19.04 0.38 -7.87
C ALA A 96 -17.95 -0.41 -7.13
N SER A 97 -17.97 -0.38 -5.79
CA SER A 97 -17.07 -1.20 -4.96
C SER A 97 -17.28 -2.69 -5.16
N THR A 98 -18.53 -3.15 -5.28
CA THR A 98 -18.85 -4.57 -5.49
C THR A 98 -18.39 -5.05 -6.86
N VAL A 99 -18.55 -4.22 -7.90
CA VAL A 99 -18.02 -4.51 -9.24
C VAL A 99 -16.50 -4.64 -9.20
N ALA A 100 -15.80 -3.68 -8.58
CA ALA A 100 -14.35 -3.72 -8.43
C ALA A 100 -13.86 -4.96 -7.68
N PHE A 101 -14.47 -5.28 -6.53
CA PHE A 101 -14.09 -6.44 -5.73
C PHE A 101 -14.33 -7.77 -6.47
N ASN A 102 -15.39 -7.87 -7.27
CA ASN A 102 -15.61 -9.05 -8.10
C ASN A 102 -14.57 -9.17 -9.23
N GLU A 103 -14.15 -8.06 -9.86
CA GLU A 103 -13.06 -8.11 -10.85
C GLU A 103 -11.73 -8.54 -10.21
N ILE A 104 -11.42 -8.02 -9.02
CA ILE A 104 -10.20 -8.39 -8.28
C ILE A 104 -10.27 -9.85 -7.82
N LYS A 105 -11.43 -10.30 -7.33
CA LYS A 105 -11.63 -11.70 -6.93
C LYS A 105 -11.30 -12.66 -8.08
N LYS A 106 -11.69 -12.34 -9.32
CA LYS A 106 -11.34 -13.16 -10.49
C LYS A 106 -9.82 -13.29 -10.67
N GLN A 107 -9.05 -12.25 -10.38
CA GLN A 107 -7.59 -12.34 -10.39
C GLN A 107 -7.07 -13.22 -9.24
N MET A 108 -7.65 -13.07 -8.04
CA MET A 108 -7.27 -13.86 -6.88
C MET A 108 -7.62 -15.35 -7.06
N ASP A 109 -8.71 -15.68 -7.76
CA ASP A 109 -9.08 -17.06 -8.11
C ASP A 109 -8.02 -17.75 -8.99
N LEU A 110 -7.14 -16.99 -9.65
CA LEU A 110 -5.94 -17.50 -10.35
C LEU A 110 -4.76 -17.74 -9.41
N LYS A 111 -5.03 -18.03 -8.12
CA LYS A 111 -4.04 -18.23 -7.04
C LYS A 111 -3.12 -17.02 -6.84
N ARG A 112 -3.72 -15.82 -6.84
CA ARG A 112 -3.01 -14.57 -6.56
C ARG A 112 -3.41 -13.98 -5.21
N ASP A 113 -2.43 -13.67 -4.37
CA ASP A 113 -2.67 -12.85 -3.18
C ASP A 113 -2.82 -11.37 -3.59
N LEU A 114 -3.38 -10.53 -2.72
CA LEU A 114 -3.63 -9.11 -3.02
C LEU A 114 -2.95 -8.19 -2.00
N VAL A 115 -2.18 -7.22 -2.48
CA VAL A 115 -1.66 -6.11 -1.67
C VAL A 115 -2.46 -4.85 -1.96
N VAL A 116 -3.17 -4.34 -0.96
CA VAL A 116 -3.69 -2.96 -0.99
C VAL A 116 -2.54 -2.01 -0.72
N PHE A 117 -2.25 -1.09 -1.64
CA PHE A 117 -1.15 -0.15 -1.54
C PHE A 117 -1.65 1.28 -1.29
N ILE A 118 -1.09 1.96 -0.29
CA ILE A 118 -1.32 3.38 0.02
C ILE A 118 0.01 4.13 -0.09
N HIS A 119 0.09 5.04 -1.06
CA HIS A 119 1.28 5.85 -1.33
C HIS A 119 1.52 6.96 -0.29
N GLY A 120 2.71 7.55 -0.33
CA GLY A 120 3.18 8.63 0.54
C GLY A 120 2.83 10.06 0.10
N PHE A 121 3.62 11.01 0.60
CA PHE A 121 3.53 12.46 0.39
C PHE A 121 4.03 12.92 -0.98
N ASN A 122 3.45 13.99 -1.53
CA ASN A 122 3.88 14.62 -2.79
C ASN A 122 3.98 13.64 -3.97
N VAL A 123 2.90 12.87 -4.16
CA VAL A 123 2.76 11.90 -5.25
C VAL A 123 1.53 12.28 -6.09
N ASP A 124 1.72 12.61 -7.37
CA ASP A 124 0.59 12.82 -8.27
C ASP A 124 -0.08 11.51 -8.70
N TRP A 125 -1.17 11.60 -9.47
CA TRP A 125 -1.90 10.42 -9.94
C TRP A 125 -1.02 9.43 -10.71
N PHE A 126 -0.18 9.91 -11.63
CA PHE A 126 0.62 9.05 -12.48
C PHE A 126 1.77 8.41 -11.72
N GLU A 127 2.39 9.14 -10.80
CA GLU A 127 3.41 8.62 -9.89
C GLU A 127 2.83 7.53 -8.94
N ALA A 128 1.61 7.73 -8.44
CA ALA A 128 0.92 6.76 -7.59
C ALA A 128 0.58 5.47 -8.34
N VAL A 129 0.09 5.58 -9.58
CA VAL A 129 -0.19 4.43 -10.44
C VAL A 129 1.10 3.71 -10.84
N ALA A 130 2.13 4.46 -11.21
CA ALA A 130 3.42 3.90 -11.62
C ALA A 130 4.10 3.11 -10.50
N SER A 131 4.13 3.67 -9.28
CA SER A 131 4.71 2.99 -8.11
C SER A 131 3.93 1.73 -7.72
N ALA A 132 2.60 1.74 -7.84
CA ALA A 132 1.77 0.56 -7.61
C ALA A 132 2.04 -0.56 -8.64
N MET A 133 2.13 -0.21 -9.94
CA MET A 133 2.45 -1.17 -10.99
C MET A 133 3.89 -1.70 -10.88
N ALA A 134 4.85 -0.84 -10.54
CA ALA A 134 6.23 -1.24 -10.27
C ALA A 134 6.31 -2.17 -9.06
N LEU A 135 5.55 -1.90 -7.99
CA LEU A 135 5.45 -2.76 -6.83
C LEU A 135 4.94 -4.16 -7.21
N GLU A 136 3.88 -4.24 -8.00
CA GLU A 136 3.33 -5.52 -8.47
C GLU A 136 4.38 -6.33 -9.26
N LEU A 137 5.03 -5.69 -10.22
CA LEU A 137 6.06 -6.35 -11.04
C LEU A 137 7.26 -6.79 -10.20
N MET A 138 7.71 -5.95 -9.25
CA MET A 138 8.82 -6.26 -8.36
C MET A 138 8.51 -7.42 -7.41
N LEU A 139 7.30 -7.49 -6.85
CA LEU A 139 6.86 -8.59 -5.98
C LEU A 139 6.81 -9.91 -6.76
N ASN A 140 6.49 -9.86 -8.05
CA ASN A 140 6.36 -11.04 -8.90
C ASN A 140 7.65 -11.43 -9.65
N ARG A 141 8.74 -10.70 -9.46
CA ARG A 141 9.97 -10.92 -10.25
C ARG A 141 10.58 -12.31 -10.08
N ILE A 142 10.37 -12.95 -8.93
CA ILE A 142 10.88 -14.30 -8.62
C ILE A 142 9.82 -15.38 -8.90
N SER A 143 8.52 -15.07 -8.79
CA SER A 143 7.46 -16.07 -9.02
C SER A 143 7.33 -16.48 -10.48
N GLN A 144 7.77 -15.64 -11.42
CA GLN A 144 7.84 -16.00 -12.85
C GLN A 144 8.64 -17.29 -13.11
N ASP A 145 9.57 -17.66 -12.22
CA ASP A 145 10.44 -18.83 -12.37
C ASP A 145 10.09 -19.99 -11.42
N ASN A 146 9.00 -19.89 -10.64
CA ASN A 146 8.68 -20.90 -9.62
C ASN A 146 7.18 -21.13 -9.44
N ASP A 147 6.68 -22.23 -10.01
CA ASP A 147 5.27 -22.66 -9.94
C ASP A 147 4.72 -22.90 -8.52
N LYS A 148 5.59 -22.97 -7.49
CA LYS A 148 5.17 -23.09 -6.09
C LYS A 148 4.82 -21.74 -5.46
N LEU A 149 5.30 -20.65 -6.05
CA LEU A 149 5.08 -19.29 -5.56
C LEU A 149 3.83 -18.71 -6.21
N LYS A 150 2.92 -18.17 -5.39
CA LYS A 150 1.72 -17.50 -5.86
C LYS A 150 2.07 -16.12 -6.40
N ASP A 151 1.48 -15.69 -7.50
CA ASP A 151 1.63 -14.28 -7.87
C ASP A 151 0.89 -13.36 -6.90
N THR A 152 1.26 -12.08 -6.87
CA THR A 152 0.60 -11.04 -6.08
C THR A 152 0.03 -9.98 -7.02
N SER A 153 -1.23 -9.59 -6.83
CA SER A 153 -1.81 -8.40 -7.45
C SER A 153 -1.70 -7.20 -6.52
N VAL A 154 -1.63 -5.99 -7.06
CA VAL A 154 -1.67 -4.74 -6.28
C VAL A 154 -2.97 -3.98 -6.57
N PHE A 155 -3.62 -3.53 -5.50
CA PHE A 155 -4.75 -2.60 -5.56
C PHE A 155 -4.32 -1.25 -4.99
N LEU A 156 -4.40 -0.18 -5.78
CA LEU A 156 -4.00 1.14 -5.33
C LEU A 156 -5.15 1.87 -4.62
N PHE A 157 -4.93 2.32 -3.39
CA PHE A 157 -5.68 3.46 -2.86
C PHE A 157 -4.84 4.74 -3.02
N THR A 158 -5.38 5.71 -3.76
CA THR A 158 -4.70 6.99 -3.99
C THR A 158 -5.53 8.18 -3.52
N TRP A 159 -4.84 9.07 -2.81
CA TRP A 159 -5.39 10.24 -2.14
C TRP A 159 -4.69 11.51 -2.64
N PRO A 160 -5.31 12.70 -2.54
CA PRO A 160 -4.75 13.95 -3.06
C PRO A 160 -3.51 14.42 -2.28
N SER A 161 -2.37 13.77 -2.46
CA SER A 161 -1.07 14.29 -2.03
C SER A 161 -0.56 15.26 -3.09
N ASN A 162 -0.37 16.53 -2.73
CA ASN A 162 -0.04 17.64 -3.63
C ASN A 162 1.39 17.44 -4.18
N GLY A 163 1.55 17.35 -5.50
CA GLY A 163 2.85 17.31 -6.18
C GLY A 163 3.54 18.69 -6.26
N ALA A 164 3.46 19.52 -5.21
CA ALA A 164 3.78 20.94 -5.26
C ALA A 164 5.12 21.32 -4.57
N MET A 165 5.86 22.26 -5.17
CA MET A 165 7.28 22.55 -4.88
C MET A 165 7.60 23.28 -3.56
N VAL A 166 6.64 23.82 -2.80
CA VAL A 166 6.95 24.55 -1.55
C VAL A 166 6.91 23.59 -0.36
N LYS A 167 8.03 22.90 -0.13
CA LYS A 167 8.19 21.74 0.79
C LYS A 167 7.40 21.85 2.10
N ASN A 168 7.50 22.94 2.87
CA ASN A 168 6.83 23.04 4.18
C ASN A 168 5.31 23.27 4.09
N LYS A 169 4.84 24.09 3.14
CA LYS A 169 3.40 24.33 2.94
C LYS A 169 2.73 23.13 2.28
N ALA A 170 3.39 22.52 1.30
CA ALA A 170 2.94 21.28 0.67
C ALA A 170 2.82 20.17 1.72
N TYR A 171 3.81 20.01 2.60
CA TYR A 171 3.78 19.00 3.67
C TYR A 171 2.60 19.17 4.64
N LEU A 172 2.32 20.40 5.09
CA LEU A 172 1.17 20.68 5.95
C LEU A 172 -0.17 20.45 5.23
N SER A 173 -0.24 20.84 3.95
CA SER A 173 -1.43 20.62 3.11
C SER A 173 -1.72 19.12 2.96
N ASP A 174 -0.73 18.35 2.52
CA ASP A 174 -0.86 16.90 2.35
C ASP A 174 -1.17 16.18 3.65
N ARG A 175 -0.67 16.66 4.80
CA ARG A 175 -1.01 16.07 6.09
C ARG A 175 -2.49 16.27 6.42
N ASN A 176 -3.06 17.43 6.09
CA ASN A 176 -4.52 17.64 6.20
C ASN A 176 -5.27 16.76 5.21
N ASP A 177 -4.81 16.69 3.96
CA ASP A 177 -5.44 15.87 2.92
C ASP A 177 -5.37 14.37 3.27
N ALA A 178 -4.28 13.90 3.86
CA ALA A 178 -4.11 12.55 4.37
C ALA A 178 -5.11 12.24 5.50
N ARG A 179 -5.29 13.20 6.43
CA ARG A 179 -6.27 13.09 7.52
C ARG A 179 -7.69 13.05 6.96
N ASP A 180 -8.01 13.89 5.98
CA ASP A 180 -9.37 13.99 5.43
C ASP A 180 -9.69 12.78 4.52
N SER A 181 -8.66 12.21 3.88
CA SER A 181 -8.74 10.94 3.12
C SER A 181 -8.93 9.72 4.00
N SER A 182 -8.62 9.81 5.29
CA SER A 182 -8.72 8.69 6.23
C SER A 182 -10.14 8.13 6.35
N LEU A 183 -11.16 8.99 6.22
CA LEU A 183 -12.56 8.59 6.21
C LEU A 183 -12.90 7.76 4.97
N ALA A 184 -12.29 8.06 3.82
CA ALA A 184 -12.44 7.27 2.60
C ALA A 184 -11.82 5.87 2.80
N VAL A 185 -10.61 5.77 3.36
CA VAL A 185 -9.97 4.47 3.65
C VAL A 185 -10.79 3.64 4.64
N ALA A 186 -11.28 4.25 5.73
CA ALA A 186 -12.12 3.55 6.71
C ALA A 186 -13.40 3.00 6.06
N ARG A 187 -14.06 3.79 5.20
CA ARG A 187 -15.22 3.32 4.41
C ARG A 187 -14.85 2.19 3.44
N GLY A 188 -13.66 2.25 2.85
CA GLY A 188 -13.11 1.20 1.98
C GLY A 188 -12.96 -0.13 2.72
N PHE A 189 -12.37 -0.10 3.92
CA PHE A 189 -12.25 -1.28 4.79
C PHE A 189 -13.61 -1.85 5.20
N LEU A 190 -14.59 -1.00 5.50
CA LEU A 190 -15.95 -1.46 5.80
C LEU A 190 -16.64 -2.08 4.58
N LYS A 191 -16.51 -1.46 3.40
CA LYS A 191 -17.01 -2.03 2.14
C LYS A 191 -16.37 -3.40 1.84
N LEU A 192 -15.06 -3.53 2.05
CA LEU A 192 -14.33 -4.79 1.87
C LEU A 192 -14.81 -5.84 2.88
N ARG A 193 -14.93 -5.49 4.17
CA ARG A 193 -15.51 -6.37 5.20
C ARG A 193 -16.87 -6.88 4.77
N ASP A 194 -17.75 -5.99 4.33
CA ASP A 194 -19.13 -6.33 3.97
C ASP A 194 -19.15 -7.25 2.76
N PHE A 195 -18.29 -7.02 1.76
CA PHE A 195 -18.10 -7.93 0.62
C PHE A 195 -17.56 -9.31 1.04
N LEU A 196 -16.54 -9.38 1.89
CA LEU A 196 -16.02 -10.66 2.39
C LEU A 196 -17.10 -11.43 3.17
N MET A 197 -17.97 -10.73 3.90
CA MET A 197 -19.10 -11.34 4.59
C MET A 197 -20.13 -11.96 3.63
N THR A 198 -20.25 -11.48 2.39
CA THR A 198 -21.10 -12.12 1.37
C THR A 198 -20.48 -13.39 0.79
N LEU A 199 -19.15 -13.55 0.90
CA LEU A 199 -18.43 -14.74 0.42
C LEU A 199 -18.40 -15.88 1.46
N ARG A 200 -18.68 -15.58 2.73
CA ARG A 200 -18.73 -16.60 3.77
C ARG A 200 -19.89 -17.57 3.48
N PRO A 201 -19.69 -18.88 3.70
CA PRO A 201 -20.71 -19.90 3.44
C PRO A 201 -21.92 -19.69 4.35
N LYS A 202 -22.87 -18.88 3.87
CA LYS A 202 -24.23 -18.75 4.38
C LYS A 202 -25.25 -19.28 3.37
N HIS A 203 -24.82 -19.49 2.13
CA HIS A 203 -25.65 -19.94 1.03
C HIS A 203 -25.01 -21.18 0.41
N ASN A 204 -25.81 -22.23 0.19
CA ASN A 204 -25.43 -23.47 -0.50
C ASN A 204 -25.17 -23.25 -2.01
N ASP A 205 -24.71 -22.06 -2.42
CA ASP A 205 -24.33 -21.76 -3.79
C ASP A 205 -22.83 -22.02 -3.95
N PRO A 206 -22.43 -23.13 -4.59
CA PRO A 206 -21.02 -23.47 -4.78
C PRO A 206 -20.27 -22.48 -5.69
N THR A 207 -20.97 -21.52 -6.33
CA THR A 207 -20.34 -20.47 -7.14
C THR A 207 -19.81 -19.29 -6.31
N ILE A 208 -20.28 -19.12 -5.06
CA ILE A 208 -19.87 -18.02 -4.18
C ILE A 208 -19.05 -18.58 -3.01
N ASN A 209 -17.75 -18.75 -3.26
CA ASN A 209 -16.82 -19.26 -2.25
C ASN A 209 -15.61 -18.33 -2.07
N GLU A 210 -15.07 -18.32 -0.86
CA GLU A 210 -13.76 -17.76 -0.56
C GLU A 210 -12.70 -18.47 -1.42
N CYS A 211 -11.79 -17.69 -2.03
CA CYS A 211 -10.76 -18.23 -2.95
C CYS A 211 -9.51 -18.77 -2.23
N GLY A 212 -9.47 -18.68 -0.91
CA GLY A 212 -8.33 -19.10 -0.09
C GLY A 212 -7.05 -18.25 -0.25
N GLN A 213 -7.12 -17.13 -0.97
CA GLN A 213 -6.00 -16.20 -1.12
C GLN A 213 -6.04 -15.10 -0.05
N GLN A 214 -4.89 -14.49 0.19
CA GLN A 214 -4.63 -13.61 1.32
C GLN A 214 -4.67 -12.15 0.90
N LEU A 215 -5.09 -11.31 1.84
CA LEU A 215 -5.14 -9.87 1.69
C LEU A 215 -4.02 -9.25 2.52
N HIS A 216 -3.25 -8.35 1.95
CA HIS A 216 -2.18 -7.61 2.61
C HIS A 216 -2.41 -6.11 2.42
N LEU A 217 -1.80 -5.31 3.29
CA LEU A 217 -1.81 -3.86 3.20
C LEU A 217 -0.36 -3.38 3.23
N LEU A 218 0.04 -2.53 2.28
CA LEU A 218 1.32 -1.84 2.29
C LEU A 218 1.07 -0.34 2.32
N CYS A 219 1.56 0.32 3.36
CA CYS A 219 1.50 1.77 3.51
C CYS A 219 2.92 2.32 3.45
N HIS A 220 3.15 3.28 2.56
CA HIS A 220 4.43 3.96 2.41
C HIS A 220 4.38 5.36 3.02
N SER A 221 5.39 5.74 3.81
CA SER A 221 5.57 7.12 4.28
C SER A 221 4.30 7.70 4.92
N MET A 222 3.81 8.84 4.43
CA MET A 222 2.58 9.50 4.89
C MET A 222 1.31 8.67 4.64
N GLY A 223 1.35 7.64 3.81
CA GLY A 223 0.29 6.62 3.73
C GLY A 223 0.07 5.89 5.06
N ASN A 224 1.10 5.81 5.93
CA ASN A 224 0.94 5.32 7.30
C ASN A 224 0.19 6.32 8.19
N PHE A 225 0.33 7.63 7.93
CA PHE A 225 -0.47 8.65 8.60
C PHE A 225 -1.93 8.62 8.12
N VAL A 226 -2.18 8.33 6.85
CA VAL A 226 -3.54 8.02 6.36
C VAL A 226 -4.12 6.84 7.12
N LEU A 227 -3.37 5.73 7.23
CA LEU A 227 -3.79 4.55 7.99
C LEU A 227 -4.05 4.88 9.47
N GLN A 228 -3.17 5.64 10.13
CA GLN A 228 -3.33 6.07 11.52
C GLN A 228 -4.70 6.71 11.76
N ASN A 229 -5.06 7.69 10.93
CA ASN A 229 -6.33 8.39 11.04
C ASN A 229 -7.50 7.53 10.56
N ALA A 230 -7.25 6.58 9.66
CA ALA A 230 -8.28 5.67 9.18
C ALA A 230 -8.71 4.70 10.29
N LEU A 231 -7.81 4.30 11.18
CA LEU A 231 -8.16 3.52 12.38
C LEU A 231 -9.09 4.31 13.30
N VAL A 232 -8.81 5.59 13.53
CA VAL A 232 -9.66 6.47 14.36
C VAL A 232 -11.04 6.62 13.72
N SER A 233 -11.10 6.83 12.39
CA SER A 233 -12.35 6.89 11.65
C SER A 233 -13.10 5.56 11.66
N LEU A 234 -12.37 4.44 11.56
CA LEU A 234 -12.95 3.10 11.59
C LEU A 234 -13.59 2.81 12.94
N ASP A 235 -12.98 3.19 14.06
CA ASP A 235 -13.59 3.01 15.38
C ASP A 235 -14.90 3.78 15.53
N LYS A 236 -15.00 4.97 14.92
CA LYS A 236 -16.23 5.78 14.93
C LYS A 236 -17.33 5.21 14.03
N LEU A 237 -16.95 4.63 12.89
CA LEU A 237 -17.89 4.11 11.90
C LEU A 237 -18.28 2.65 12.12
N ASN A 238 -17.45 1.88 12.83
CA ASN A 238 -17.64 0.46 13.00
C ASN A 238 -18.67 0.19 14.10
N ASN A 239 -19.88 -0.20 13.70
CA ASN A 239 -20.96 -0.55 14.62
C ASN A 239 -20.80 -1.94 15.29
N GLN A 240 -19.63 -2.57 15.18
CA GLN A 240 -19.34 -3.91 15.71
C GLN A 240 -18.38 -3.82 16.90
N LYS A 241 -18.52 -4.73 17.87
CA LYS A 241 -17.66 -4.77 19.08
C LYS A 241 -16.17 -4.96 18.81
N ARG A 242 -15.81 -5.52 17.64
CA ARG A 242 -14.43 -5.81 17.25
C ARG A 242 -14.16 -5.25 15.86
N ARG A 243 -12.92 -4.83 15.62
CA ARG A 243 -12.45 -4.46 14.28
C ARG A 243 -12.43 -5.71 13.37
N PRO A 244 -12.69 -5.55 12.07
CA PRO A 244 -12.58 -6.67 11.14
C PRO A 244 -11.10 -7.01 10.95
N GLN A 245 -10.71 -8.26 11.23
CA GLN A 245 -9.38 -8.74 10.87
C GLN A 245 -9.38 -9.00 9.36
N LEU A 246 -8.97 -8.00 8.57
CA LEU A 246 -9.05 -8.01 7.11
C LEU A 246 -7.79 -8.55 6.44
N PHE A 247 -6.63 -8.32 7.05
CA PHE A 247 -5.34 -8.56 6.40
C PHE A 247 -4.62 -9.75 7.04
N GLN A 248 -3.92 -10.53 6.24
CA GLN A 248 -2.87 -11.39 6.75
C GLN A 248 -1.72 -10.52 7.28
N HIS A 249 -1.23 -9.60 6.46
CA HIS A 249 -0.04 -8.79 6.78
C HIS A 249 -0.25 -7.31 6.51
N ILE A 250 0.19 -6.46 7.43
CA ILE A 250 0.32 -5.00 7.22
C ILE A 250 1.80 -4.63 7.20
N PHE A 251 2.27 -4.09 6.07
CA PHE A 251 3.62 -3.60 5.87
C PHE A 251 3.63 -2.08 5.98
N MET A 252 4.31 -1.57 7.01
CA MET A 252 4.52 -0.14 7.23
C MET A 252 5.93 0.22 6.76
N CYS A 253 6.05 0.78 5.57
CA CYS A 253 7.34 1.09 4.94
C CYS A 253 7.68 2.57 5.11
N ALA A 254 8.86 2.86 5.69
CA ALA A 254 9.31 4.22 6.01
C ALA A 254 8.23 5.08 6.69
N PRO A 255 7.51 4.58 7.72
CA PRO A 255 6.29 5.21 8.20
C PRO A 255 6.51 6.62 8.78
N ASP A 256 5.79 7.59 8.22
CA ASP A 256 5.75 8.97 8.71
C ASP A 256 4.68 9.12 9.82
N VAL A 257 4.89 8.42 10.93
CA VAL A 257 4.14 8.52 12.20
C VAL A 257 5.11 8.56 13.38
N ASP A 258 4.63 8.94 14.55
CA ASP A 258 5.46 9.03 15.76
C ASP A 258 5.98 7.63 16.15
N ASP A 259 7.19 7.53 16.70
CA ASP A 259 7.80 6.24 17.08
C ASP A 259 7.12 5.53 18.27
N ASP A 260 6.31 6.27 19.03
CA ASP A 260 5.48 5.78 20.13
C ASP A 260 4.05 5.36 19.69
N ILE A 261 3.75 5.34 18.39
CA ILE A 261 2.36 5.21 17.88
C ILE A 261 1.60 3.93 18.29
N PHE A 262 2.33 2.89 18.72
CA PHE A 262 1.77 1.63 19.21
C PHE A 262 1.56 1.59 20.72
N GLU A 263 2.01 2.59 21.46
CA GLU A 263 1.88 2.65 22.91
C GLU A 263 0.42 2.90 23.35
N ASP A 264 0.14 2.70 24.64
CA ASP A 264 -1.20 2.90 25.19
C ASP A 264 -1.73 4.31 24.88
N LYS A 265 -3.05 4.39 24.60
CA LYS A 265 -3.76 5.63 24.21
C LYS A 265 -3.33 6.25 22.88
N LYS A 266 -2.43 5.63 22.12
CA LYS A 266 -2.03 6.09 20.77
C LYS A 266 -2.90 5.48 19.68
N HIS A 267 -2.98 6.14 18.53
CA HIS A 267 -3.95 5.81 17.49
C HIS A 267 -3.77 4.43 16.85
N MET A 268 -2.56 3.83 16.89
CA MET A 268 -2.29 2.50 16.32
C MET A 268 -2.10 1.39 17.35
N VAL A 269 -2.39 1.62 18.64
CA VAL A 269 -2.32 0.58 19.69
C VAL A 269 -3.05 -0.71 19.29
N ASN A 270 -4.19 -0.57 18.60
CA ASN A 270 -5.04 -1.68 18.14
C ASN A 270 -4.89 -2.02 16.64
N LEU A 271 -3.80 -1.59 15.97
CA LEU A 271 -3.55 -1.94 14.57
C LEU A 271 -3.45 -3.46 14.38
N HIS A 272 -2.85 -4.16 15.36
CA HIS A 272 -2.69 -5.61 15.40
C HIS A 272 -4.03 -6.40 15.36
N GLN A 273 -5.18 -5.74 15.54
CA GLN A 273 -6.50 -6.35 15.41
C GLN A 273 -6.99 -6.44 13.97
N LEU A 274 -6.46 -5.58 13.07
CA LEU A 274 -6.78 -5.64 11.64
C LEU A 274 -6.00 -6.74 10.90
N ALA A 275 -4.94 -7.29 11.50
CA ALA A 275 -4.05 -8.22 10.83
C ALA A 275 -3.55 -9.41 11.68
N LYS A 276 -3.01 -10.43 11.01
CA LYS A 276 -2.24 -11.50 11.68
C LYS A 276 -0.82 -11.05 11.99
N HIS A 277 -0.20 -10.30 11.08
CA HIS A 277 1.15 -9.78 11.22
C HIS A 277 1.23 -8.30 10.83
N VAL A 278 2.13 -7.57 11.48
CA VAL A 278 2.51 -6.20 11.13
C VAL A 278 4.04 -6.14 11.07
N THR A 279 4.60 -5.65 9.98
CA THR A 279 6.05 -5.36 9.89
C THR A 279 6.26 -3.87 9.66
N VAL A 280 7.12 -3.28 10.49
CA VAL A 280 7.63 -1.92 10.31
C VAL A 280 9.02 -1.99 9.69
N TYR A 281 9.17 -1.44 8.49
CA TYR A 281 10.48 -1.22 7.89
C TYR A 281 10.93 0.21 8.17
N TYR A 282 12.13 0.36 8.71
CA TYR A 282 12.70 1.65 9.08
C TYR A 282 14.15 1.77 8.66
N ASN A 283 14.61 3.01 8.48
CA ASN A 283 15.98 3.33 8.08
C ASN A 283 16.50 4.56 8.83
N ASN A 284 17.49 4.36 9.70
CA ASN A 284 18.21 5.41 10.43
C ASN A 284 18.95 6.42 9.51
N GLY A 285 19.14 6.09 8.23
CA GLY A 285 19.74 6.99 7.25
C GLY A 285 18.72 7.79 6.43
N ASP A 286 17.40 7.65 6.67
CA ASP A 286 16.38 8.28 5.82
C ASP A 286 16.31 9.81 6.02
N LEU A 287 16.91 10.58 5.10
CA LEU A 287 16.93 12.04 5.12
C LEU A 287 15.55 12.67 4.91
N ALA A 288 14.61 11.98 4.26
CA ALA A 288 13.26 12.51 4.07
C ALA A 288 12.52 12.64 5.41
N MET A 289 12.87 11.82 6.40
CA MET A 289 12.30 11.90 7.75
C MET A 289 12.82 13.10 8.55
N TYR A 290 14.05 13.57 8.31
CA TYR A 290 14.57 14.79 8.93
C TYR A 290 13.77 16.05 8.56
N ILE A 291 13.19 16.10 7.35
CA ILE A 291 12.32 17.21 6.92
C ILE A 291 11.00 17.18 7.71
N SER A 292 10.44 16.00 7.98
CA SER A 292 9.27 15.86 8.87
C SER A 292 9.60 16.31 10.30
N ASP A 293 10.74 15.91 10.85
CA ASP A 293 11.12 16.20 12.24
C ASP A 293 11.29 17.69 12.51
N PHE A 294 11.95 18.40 11.58
CA PHE A 294 12.16 19.83 11.70
C PHE A 294 10.85 20.63 11.71
N THR A 295 9.82 20.15 11.01
CA THR A 295 8.52 20.85 10.94
C THR A 295 7.59 20.56 12.12
N LYS A 296 7.90 19.58 12.98
CA LYS A 296 7.04 19.13 14.09
C LYS A 296 7.66 19.23 15.49
N GLY A 297 8.83 19.86 15.62
CA GLY A 297 9.46 20.06 16.92
C GLY A 297 10.23 18.83 17.42
N ASN A 298 10.91 18.10 16.52
CA ASN A 298 11.88 17.04 16.84
C ASN A 298 11.33 15.84 17.62
N THR A 299 10.16 15.31 17.25
CA THR A 299 9.72 13.99 17.74
C THR A 299 10.21 12.90 16.79
N ASP A 300 10.89 11.88 17.30
CA ASP A 300 11.44 10.78 16.49
C ASP A 300 10.36 10.10 15.63
N ARG A 301 10.67 9.84 14.34
CA ARG A 301 9.77 9.09 13.44
C ARG A 301 9.99 7.60 13.55
N LEU A 302 8.87 6.87 13.52
CA LEU A 302 8.87 5.40 13.41
C LEU A 302 9.69 4.91 12.20
N GLY A 303 9.59 5.59 11.06
CA GLY A 303 10.33 5.23 9.85
C GLY A 303 11.83 5.52 9.88
N HIS A 304 12.29 6.35 10.82
CA HIS A 304 13.69 6.69 10.99
C HIS A 304 14.35 5.79 12.05
N ASN A 305 13.77 5.68 13.24
CA ASN A 305 14.41 5.03 14.39
C ASN A 305 13.81 3.67 14.78
N GLY A 306 12.69 3.27 14.18
CA GLY A 306 11.87 2.20 14.74
C GLY A 306 11.09 2.71 15.95
N THR A 307 10.55 1.81 16.77
CA THR A 307 9.67 2.16 17.89
C THR A 307 10.46 2.59 19.11
N ALA A 308 9.96 3.58 19.86
CA ALA A 308 10.57 4.04 21.11
C ALA A 308 10.74 2.91 22.15
N ARG A 309 9.79 1.97 22.20
CA ARG A 309 9.73 0.88 23.20
C ARG A 309 9.55 -0.50 22.54
N PRO A 310 10.58 -1.05 21.88
CA PRO A 310 10.47 -2.29 21.10
C PRO A 310 10.03 -3.50 21.95
N LEU A 311 10.42 -3.55 23.23
CA LEU A 311 10.05 -4.65 24.14
C LEU A 311 8.58 -4.62 24.60
N GLN A 312 7.85 -3.53 24.33
CA GLN A 312 6.43 -3.39 24.68
C GLN A 312 5.50 -3.68 23.50
N LEU A 313 6.03 -4.06 22.35
CA LEU A 313 5.23 -4.32 21.17
C LEU A 313 4.38 -5.58 21.32
N HIS A 314 3.15 -5.52 20.83
CA HIS A 314 2.30 -6.69 20.69
C HIS A 314 3.02 -7.74 19.82
N HIS A 315 2.97 -9.03 20.18
CA HIS A 315 3.70 -10.15 19.52
C HIS A 315 3.48 -10.28 17.99
N LYS A 316 2.47 -9.59 17.44
CA LYS A 316 2.17 -9.55 16.00
C LYS A 316 2.94 -8.48 15.25
N ILE A 317 3.56 -7.54 15.95
CA ILE A 317 4.28 -6.40 15.38
C ILE A 317 5.76 -6.70 15.43
N SER A 318 6.43 -6.70 14.28
CA SER A 318 7.87 -6.83 14.18
C SER A 318 8.46 -5.64 13.44
N GLN A 319 9.75 -5.40 13.65
CA GLN A 319 10.49 -4.31 13.05
C GLN A 319 11.67 -4.87 12.27
N VAL A 320 11.96 -4.24 11.14
CA VAL A 320 13.04 -4.61 10.24
C VAL A 320 13.83 -3.35 9.93
N ASN A 321 15.05 -3.28 10.46
CA ASN A 321 15.99 -2.21 10.18
C ASN A 321 16.63 -2.43 8.80
N CYS A 322 16.50 -1.46 7.91
CA CYS A 322 17.02 -1.49 6.55
C CYS A 322 18.33 -0.71 6.36
N SER A 323 18.88 -0.08 7.40
CA SER A 323 19.99 0.89 7.28
C SER A 323 21.29 0.32 6.75
N ASP A 324 21.56 -0.96 6.96
CA ASP A 324 22.79 -1.58 6.46
C ASP A 324 22.78 -1.67 4.92
N ILE A 325 21.59 -1.76 4.32
CA ILE A 325 21.38 -2.02 2.89
C ILE A 325 20.82 -0.84 2.09
N VAL A 326 20.18 0.14 2.75
CA VAL A 326 19.65 1.35 2.11
C VAL A 326 20.61 2.51 2.40
N ARG A 327 21.38 2.92 1.39
CA ARG A 327 22.36 4.03 1.47
C ARG A 327 22.25 4.93 0.23
N GLY A 328 22.36 6.25 0.39
CA GLY A 328 22.28 7.20 -0.74
C GLY A 328 20.86 7.39 -1.27
N VAL A 329 20.68 8.11 -2.40
CA VAL A 329 19.44 8.68 -3.01
C VAL A 329 18.10 7.91 -2.85
N THR A 330 18.12 6.62 -2.54
CA THR A 330 16.98 5.69 -2.48
C THR A 330 16.45 5.52 -1.05
N GLU A 331 16.66 6.54 -0.21
CA GLU A 331 16.51 6.43 1.24
C GLU A 331 15.06 6.22 1.69
N HIS A 332 14.10 6.56 0.83
CA HIS A 332 12.69 6.65 1.22
C HIS A 332 11.77 5.67 0.48
N SER A 333 12.07 5.31 -0.77
CA SER A 333 11.24 4.41 -1.61
C SER A 333 11.77 2.97 -1.69
N TYR A 334 12.60 2.58 -0.73
CA TYR A 334 13.27 1.27 -0.70
C TYR A 334 12.32 0.06 -0.67
N TYR A 335 11.02 0.21 -0.44
CA TYR A 335 10.05 -0.89 -0.56
C TYR A 335 9.91 -1.42 -2.01
N LEU A 336 10.33 -0.63 -3.01
CA LEU A 336 10.44 -1.04 -4.42
C LEU A 336 11.78 -1.71 -4.74
N TRP A 337 12.74 -1.70 -3.82
CA TRP A 337 14.08 -2.23 -4.05
C TRP A 337 14.16 -3.72 -3.84
N ALA A 338 14.98 -4.38 -4.66
CA ALA A 338 15.21 -5.82 -4.65
C ALA A 338 15.18 -6.42 -3.24
N THR A 339 16.04 -5.99 -2.32
CA THR A 339 16.14 -6.63 -0.99
C THR A 339 14.90 -6.49 -0.11
N VAL A 340 14.40 -5.26 0.07
CA VAL A 340 13.29 -5.02 0.99
C VAL A 340 12.00 -5.57 0.37
N ASN A 341 11.87 -5.43 -0.95
CA ASN A 341 10.78 -6.02 -1.70
C ASN A 341 10.81 -7.57 -1.65
N GLU A 342 12.00 -8.19 -1.73
CA GLU A 342 12.18 -9.65 -1.55
C GLU A 342 11.69 -10.09 -0.17
N ASP A 343 12.03 -9.32 0.86
CA ASP A 343 11.67 -9.63 2.24
C ASP A 343 10.16 -9.44 2.53
N ILE A 344 9.54 -8.42 1.90
CA ILE A 344 8.09 -8.26 1.85
C ILE A 344 7.47 -9.46 1.14
N ARG A 345 8.00 -9.84 -0.02
CA ARG A 345 7.49 -10.95 -0.82
C ARG A 345 7.55 -12.28 -0.07
N GLN A 346 8.68 -12.58 0.58
CA GLN A 346 8.83 -13.74 1.46
C GLN A 346 7.81 -13.74 2.60
N SER A 347 7.38 -12.56 3.08
CA SER A 347 6.33 -12.47 4.11
C SER A 347 4.93 -12.70 3.56
N ILE A 348 4.68 -12.35 2.28
CA ILE A 348 3.45 -12.70 1.57
C ILE A 348 3.37 -14.21 1.37
N ASP A 349 4.49 -14.85 1.06
CA ASP A 349 4.60 -16.32 0.93
C ASP A 349 4.60 -17.05 2.30
N ASP A 350 4.24 -16.37 3.39
CA ASP A 350 4.21 -16.88 4.78
C ASP A 350 5.53 -17.50 5.28
N LEU A 351 6.68 -17.11 4.71
CA LEU A 351 7.98 -17.57 5.17
C LEU A 351 8.26 -17.05 6.59
N ALA A 352 8.68 -17.92 7.50
CA ALA A 352 8.92 -17.56 8.90
C ALA A 352 9.97 -16.44 9.03
N TYR A 353 9.88 -15.64 10.11
CA TYR A 353 10.74 -14.47 10.29
C TYR A 353 12.22 -14.82 10.48
N ASP A 354 12.49 -15.98 11.08
CA ASP A 354 13.79 -16.57 11.37
C ASP A 354 14.26 -17.59 10.31
N ASP A 355 13.52 -17.72 9.21
CA ASP A 355 13.88 -18.63 8.14
C ASP A 355 15.24 -18.27 7.52
N SER A 356 16.10 -19.27 7.35
CA SER A 356 17.46 -19.13 6.83
C SER A 356 17.54 -18.55 5.41
N ALA A 357 16.47 -18.66 4.62
CA ALA A 357 16.39 -18.07 3.29
C ALA A 357 16.16 -16.54 3.31
N ARG A 358 15.74 -15.99 4.47
CA ARG A 358 15.67 -14.53 4.66
C ARG A 358 17.06 -13.97 4.89
N LYS A 359 17.36 -12.86 4.22
CA LYS A 359 18.58 -12.07 4.45
C LYS A 359 18.41 -11.17 5.68
N ARG A 360 18.09 -11.76 6.83
CA ARG A 360 17.84 -11.08 8.11
C ARG A 360 18.81 -11.57 9.19
N LYS A 361 19.14 -10.67 10.12
CA LYS A 361 19.74 -11.00 11.42
C LYS A 361 18.82 -10.57 12.53
N CYS A 362 18.53 -11.48 13.46
CA CYS A 362 17.82 -11.15 14.70
C CYS A 362 18.71 -10.24 15.57
N LYS A 363 18.15 -9.13 16.05
CA LYS A 363 18.81 -8.23 17.01
C LYS A 363 18.27 -8.44 18.42
N SER A 364 16.95 -8.56 18.53
CA SER A 364 16.24 -8.87 19.77
C SER A 364 14.84 -9.38 19.42
N ALA A 365 14.01 -9.68 20.42
CA ALA A 365 12.63 -10.09 20.20
C ALA A 365 11.91 -9.08 19.29
N GLN A 366 11.35 -9.57 18.18
CA GLN A 366 10.60 -8.78 17.19
C GLN A 366 11.42 -7.69 16.47
N VAL A 367 12.74 -7.62 16.64
CA VAL A 367 13.62 -6.66 15.96
C VAL A 367 14.64 -7.39 15.11
N TRP A 368 14.56 -7.15 13.81
CA TRP A 368 15.37 -7.76 12.78
C TRP A 368 16.17 -6.67 12.06
N ARG A 369 17.25 -7.09 11.40
CA ARG A 369 18.02 -6.24 10.51
C ARG A 369 18.22 -6.94 9.18
N LEU A 370 17.95 -6.26 8.07
CA LEU A 370 18.27 -6.77 6.74
C LEU A 370 19.77 -6.67 6.47
N THR A 371 20.32 -7.70 5.82
CA THR A 371 21.76 -7.84 5.54
C THR A 371 22.07 -8.00 4.08
#